data_AF-M3E8Q5-F1
#
_entry.id   AF-M3E8Q5-F1
#
_cell.length_a   1.000
_cell.length_b   1.000
_cell.length_c   1.000
_cell.angle_alpha   90.00
_cell.angle_beta   90.00
_cell.angle_gamma   90.00
#
_symmetry.space_group_name_H-M   'P 1'
#
loop_
_entity.id
_entity.type
_entity.pdbx_description
1 polymer ?
#
loop_
_entity_poly.entity_id
_entity_poly.type
_entity_poly.pdbx_seq_one_letter_code
_entity_poly.pdbx_strand_id
1 'polypeptide(L)'
;MSRRVTDVLCSMREQHRYIRGLISWIGFKQTGLEYEREERFEGSTKFSVAKMLKFALDGITSFSSAPLKLSSYLGFFTAFCGAIYALYVIYLKIFTSETITGWSSMMIVVLILGGIQLLALGMIGEYLSRVNDESKNRPLYVIENVYSTNFQKQKTKKRKS
;
A
#
# COMPACT_ATOMS: atom_id res chain seq x y z
N MET A 1 5.32 16.29 20.43
CA MET A 1 3.87 16.02 20.21
C MET A 1 3.12 16.27 21.51
N SER A 2 1.90 16.81 21.47
CA SER A 2 1.07 16.93 22.68
C SER A 2 0.50 15.56 23.07
N ARG A 3 0.16 15.38 24.35
CA ARG A 3 -0.31 14.10 24.88
C ARG A 3 -1.53 13.56 24.14
N ARG A 4 -2.47 14.44 23.78
CA ARG A 4 -3.65 14.11 22.97
C ARG A 4 -3.28 13.46 21.63
N VAL A 5 -2.25 13.94 20.94
CA VAL A 5 -1.80 13.40 19.65
C VAL A 5 -1.21 12.00 19.86
N THR A 6 -0.40 11.84 20.90
CA THR A 6 0.24 10.56 21.23
C THR A 6 -0.79 9.51 21.60
N ASP A 7 -1.79 9.84 22.42
CA ASP A 7 -2.82 8.90 22.85
C ASP A 7 -3.63 8.36 21.65
N VAL A 8 -3.99 9.24 20.70
CA VAL A 8 -4.68 8.83 19.46
C VAL A 8 -3.77 7.94 18.60
N LEU A 9 -2.52 8.35 18.37
CA LEU A 9 -1.59 7.56 17.56
C LEU A 9 -1.30 6.18 18.17
N CYS A 10 -1.23 6.08 19.50
CA CYS A 10 -1.05 4.81 20.21
C CYS A 10 -2.29 3.91 20.17
N SER A 11 -3.49 4.47 19.97
CA SER A 11 -4.71 3.68 19.81
C SER A 11 -4.83 3.01 18.43
N MET A 12 -4.09 3.50 17.42
CA MET A 12 -4.11 2.94 16.07
C MET A 12 -3.31 1.62 16.02
N ARG A 13 -4.00 0.52 15.72
CA ARG A 13 -3.43 -0.83 15.71
C ARG A 13 -2.99 -1.35 14.34
N GLU A 14 -2.92 -0.46 13.35
CA GLU A 14 -2.52 -0.80 11.98
C GLU A 14 -1.20 -1.58 11.95
N GLN A 15 -1.21 -2.72 11.26
CA GLN A 15 -0.02 -3.56 11.11
C GLN A 15 1.00 -2.91 10.16
N HIS A 16 0.52 -2.36 9.04
CA HIS A 16 1.34 -1.73 8.00
C HIS A 16 1.52 -0.22 8.24
N ARG A 17 2.29 0.16 9.27
CA ARG A 17 2.40 1.56 9.71
C ARG A 17 3.25 2.46 8.83
N TYR A 18 2.58 3.34 8.09
CA TYR A 18 3.17 4.52 7.48
C TYR A 18 2.98 5.74 8.39
N ILE A 19 3.86 5.90 9.38
CA ILE A 19 3.74 6.94 10.43
C ILE A 19 3.56 8.35 9.86
N ARG A 20 4.23 8.67 8.74
CA ARG A 20 4.10 9.99 8.10
C ARG A 20 2.67 10.24 7.60
N GLY A 21 2.06 9.25 6.97
CA GLY A 21 0.66 9.35 6.53
C GLY A 21 -0.31 9.34 7.69
N LEU A 22 -0.07 8.54 8.72
CA LEU A 22 -0.92 8.53 9.91
C LEU A 22 -0.95 9.87 10.63
N ILE A 23 0.21 10.50 10.82
CA ILE A 23 0.29 11.83 11.42
C ILE A 23 -0.46 12.85 10.57
N SER A 24 -0.36 12.76 9.24
CA SER A 24 -1.12 13.61 8.32
C SER A 24 -2.64 13.35 8.44
N TRP A 25 -3.05 12.07 8.48
CA TRP A 25 -4.45 11.64 8.53
C TRP A 25 -5.17 12.04 9.83
N ILE A 26 -4.48 12.00 10.97
CA ILE A 26 -5.05 12.39 12.27
C ILE A 26 -5.46 13.89 12.27
N GLY A 27 -4.88 14.73 11.40
CA GLY A 27 -5.40 16.08 11.12
C GLY A 27 -5.23 17.12 12.24
N PHE A 28 -4.42 16.84 13.27
CA PHE A 28 -4.11 17.85 14.30
C PHE A 28 -3.29 19.01 13.73
N LYS A 29 -3.27 20.14 14.45
CA LYS A 29 -2.42 21.30 14.13
C LYS A 29 -0.95 20.87 14.05
N GLN A 30 -0.34 21.11 12.89
CA GLN A 30 1.04 20.76 12.58
C GLN A 30 1.76 22.02 12.09
N THR A 31 3.04 22.16 12.46
CA THR A 31 3.92 23.20 11.93
C THR A 31 5.26 22.54 11.59
N GLY A 32 5.79 22.89 10.42
CA GLY A 32 7.17 22.57 10.08
C GLY A 32 8.10 23.59 10.75
N LEU A 33 9.22 23.12 11.28
CA LEU A 33 10.33 23.99 11.68
C LEU A 33 11.44 23.72 10.70
N GLU A 34 11.75 24.73 9.91
CA GLU A 34 12.91 24.69 9.03
C GLU A 34 14.17 24.74 9.90
N TYR A 35 15.10 23.83 9.63
CA TYR A 35 16.37 23.76 10.33
C TYR A 35 17.45 23.49 9.29
N GLU A 36 18.45 24.35 9.27
CA GLU A 36 19.60 24.20 8.41
C GLU A 36 20.53 23.14 9.01
N ARG A 37 20.71 22.05 8.27
CA ARG A 37 21.48 20.90 8.74
C ARG A 37 22.85 20.93 8.06
N GLU A 38 23.91 20.93 8.86
CA GLU A 38 25.28 20.79 8.33
C GLU A 38 25.41 19.51 7.50
N GLU A 39 26.24 19.58 6.46
CA GLU A 39 26.55 18.42 5.63
C GLU A 39 27.12 17.28 6.49
N ARG A 40 26.73 16.05 6.17
CA ARG A 40 27.21 14.88 6.92
C ARG A 40 28.71 14.75 6.70
N PHE A 41 29.48 14.78 7.79
CA PHE A 41 30.93 14.55 7.77
C PHE A 41 31.31 13.22 7.12
N GLU A 42 30.50 12.16 7.31
CA GLU A 42 30.68 10.86 6.66
C GLU A 42 29.34 10.11 6.47
N GLY A 43 29.32 9.21 5.50
CA GLY A 43 28.24 8.23 5.27
C GLY A 43 27.46 8.46 3.99
N SER A 44 27.26 7.38 3.22
CA SER A 44 26.34 7.39 2.09
C SER A 44 24.89 7.48 2.57
N THR A 45 24.02 8.08 1.75
CA THR A 45 22.61 8.21 2.10
C THR A 45 22.01 6.81 2.31
N LYS A 46 21.43 6.54 3.49
CA LYS A 46 20.80 5.23 3.80
C LYS A 46 19.54 4.98 2.96
N PHE A 47 19.06 6.00 2.25
CA PHE A 47 17.84 6.05 1.45
C PHE A 47 18.17 6.08 -0.06
N SER A 48 18.43 4.92 -0.64
CA SER A 48 18.59 4.82 -2.10
C SER A 48 17.28 5.12 -2.83
N VAL A 49 17.36 5.49 -4.11
CA VAL A 49 16.19 5.73 -4.97
C VAL A 49 15.23 4.53 -4.96
N ALA A 50 15.76 3.30 -4.96
CA ALA A 50 14.95 2.08 -4.85
C ALA A 50 14.15 2.00 -3.54
N LYS A 51 14.75 2.41 -2.41
CA LYS A 51 14.04 2.48 -1.12
C LYS A 51 12.98 3.58 -1.11
N MET A 52 13.22 4.72 -1.78
CA MET A 52 12.20 5.77 -1.95
C MET A 52 11.01 5.28 -2.77
N LEU A 53 11.25 4.59 -3.89
CA LEU A 53 10.19 4.05 -4.74
C LEU A 53 9.36 3.01 -3.98
N LYS A 54 10.01 2.07 -3.29
CA LYS A 54 9.29 1.11 -2.44
C LYS A 54 8.44 1.81 -1.38
N PHE A 55 9.00 2.81 -0.69
CA PHE A 55 8.28 3.57 0.34
C PHE A 55 7.08 4.35 -0.22
N ALA A 56 7.20 4.90 -1.44
CA ALA A 56 6.08 5.56 -2.11
C ALA A 56 4.98 4.56 -2.52
N LEU A 57 5.36 3.40 -3.07
CA LEU A 57 4.43 2.31 -3.40
C LEU A 57 3.70 1.80 -2.16
N ASP A 58 4.41 1.59 -1.05
CA ASP A 58 3.83 1.19 0.24
C ASP A 58 2.84 2.27 0.76
N GLY A 59 3.14 3.55 0.58
CA GLY A 59 2.25 4.65 0.93
C GLY A 59 0.98 4.69 0.08
N ILE A 60 1.10 4.53 -1.25
CA ILE A 60 -0.05 4.54 -2.16
C ILE A 60 -0.97 3.34 -1.88
N THR A 61 -0.40 2.14 -1.71
CA THR A 61 -1.18 0.92 -1.48
C THR A 61 -1.82 0.87 -0.09
N SER A 62 -1.21 1.47 0.92
CA SER A 62 -1.76 1.47 2.29
C SER A 62 -2.86 2.51 2.50
N PHE A 63 -2.84 3.63 1.78
CA PHE A 63 -3.80 4.74 1.97
C PHE A 63 -4.75 4.95 0.79
N SER A 64 -4.61 4.20 -0.30
CA SER A 64 -5.42 4.37 -1.50
C SER A 64 -5.84 3.06 -2.13
N SER A 65 -7.10 3.01 -2.58
CA SER A 65 -7.62 1.96 -3.46
C SER A 65 -7.36 2.24 -4.95
N ALA A 66 -6.61 3.30 -5.28
CA ALA A 66 -6.38 3.70 -6.66
C ALA A 66 -5.71 2.61 -7.52
N PRO A 67 -4.66 1.89 -7.06
CA PRO A 67 -4.07 0.80 -7.83
C PRO A 67 -5.07 -0.33 -8.13
N LEU A 68 -5.90 -0.68 -7.14
CA LEU A 68 -6.94 -1.70 -7.30
C LEU A 68 -7.98 -1.24 -8.33
N LYS A 69 -8.48 0.00 -8.23
CA LYS A 69 -9.43 0.57 -9.19
C LYS A 69 -8.86 0.64 -10.60
N LEU A 70 -7.58 0.98 -10.76
CA LEU A 70 -6.92 0.99 -12.06
C LEU A 70 -6.92 -0.40 -12.70
N SER A 71 -6.61 -1.45 -11.92
CA SER A 71 -6.66 -2.83 -12.42
C SER A 71 -8.07 -3.24 -12.84
N SER A 72 -9.09 -2.81 -12.09
CA SER A 72 -10.50 -3.05 -12.44
C SER A 72 -10.90 -2.34 -13.73
N TYR A 73 -10.49 -1.07 -13.93
CA TYR A 73 -10.78 -0.33 -15.16
C TYR A 73 -10.07 -0.92 -16.38
N LEU A 74 -8.81 -1.35 -16.23
CA LEU A 74 -8.09 -2.04 -17.29
C LEU A 74 -8.77 -3.36 -17.66
N GLY A 75 -9.19 -4.14 -16.67
CA GLY A 75 -9.94 -5.38 -16.91
C GLY A 75 -11.28 -5.14 -17.62
N PHE A 76 -12.01 -4.09 -17.23
CA PHE A 76 -13.26 -3.73 -17.91
C PHE A 76 -13.02 -3.28 -19.36
N PHE A 77 -12.01 -2.44 -19.58
CA PHE A 77 -11.64 -1.97 -20.92
C PHE A 77 -11.24 -3.12 -21.84
N THR A 78 -10.44 -4.07 -21.36
CA THR A 78 -10.03 -5.22 -22.17
C THR A 78 -11.17 -6.18 -22.42
N ALA A 79 -12.07 -6.39 -21.46
CA ALA A 79 -13.30 -7.16 -21.68
C ALA A 79 -14.21 -6.50 -22.73
N PHE A 80 -14.34 -5.17 -22.70
CA PHE A 80 -15.13 -4.42 -23.67
C PHE A 80 -14.53 -4.51 -25.10
N CYS A 81 -13.22 -4.30 -25.24
CA CYS A 81 -12.53 -4.51 -26.52
C CYS A 81 -12.65 -5.96 -27.02
N GLY A 82 -12.54 -6.94 -26.11
CA GLY A 82 -12.72 -8.35 -26.41
C GLY A 82 -14.13 -8.68 -26.90
N ALA A 83 -15.17 -8.06 -26.31
CA ALA A 83 -16.56 -8.23 -26.74
C ALA A 83 -16.79 -7.67 -28.15
N ILE A 84 -16.24 -6.49 -28.46
CA ILE A 84 -16.32 -5.91 -29.82
C ILE A 84 -15.60 -6.81 -30.83
N TYR A 85 -14.41 -7.31 -30.49
CA TYR A 85 -13.67 -8.21 -31.36
C TYR A 85 -14.41 -9.55 -31.59
N ALA A 86 -15.04 -10.10 -30.55
CA ALA A 86 -15.86 -11.30 -30.67
C ALA A 86 -17.05 -11.09 -31.62
N LEU A 87 -17.74 -9.95 -31.53
CA LEU A 87 -18.83 -9.60 -32.46
C LEU A 87 -18.32 -9.50 -33.91
N TYR A 88 -17.15 -8.89 -34.12
CA TYR A 88 -16.52 -8.81 -35.44
C TYR A 88 -16.19 -10.19 -36.02
N VAL A 89 -15.64 -11.09 -35.20
CA VAL A 89 -15.33 -12.47 -35.63
C VAL A 89 -16.60 -13.25 -35.97
N ILE A 90 -17.68 -13.09 -35.19
CA ILE A 90 -18.98 -13.72 -35.48
C ILE A 90 -19.55 -13.18 -36.79
N TYR A 91 -19.49 -11.87 -37.02
CA TYR A 91 -19.93 -11.25 -38.26
C TYR A 91 -19.18 -11.83 -39.47
N LEU A 92 -17.85 -11.85 -39.44
CA LEU A 92 -17.05 -12.43 -40.51
C LEU A 92 -17.41 -13.90 -40.77
N LYS A 93 -17.67 -14.68 -39.72
CA LYS A 93 -18.01 -16.11 -39.86
C LYS A 93 -19.38 -16.35 -40.51
N ILE A 94 -20.35 -15.46 -40.34
CA ILE A 94 -21.69 -15.62 -40.92
C ILE A 94 -21.74 -15.13 -42.37
N PHE A 95 -21.05 -14.03 -42.67
CA PHE A 95 -21.14 -13.36 -43.98
C PHE A 95 -19.99 -13.69 -44.94
N THR A 96 -18.95 -14.41 -44.50
CA THR A 96 -17.78 -14.72 -45.33
C THR A 96 -17.37 -16.19 -45.20
N SER A 97 -17.10 -16.84 -46.34
CA SER A 97 -16.73 -18.26 -46.43
C SER A 97 -15.22 -18.51 -46.37
N GLU A 98 -14.42 -17.45 -46.20
CA GLU A 98 -12.96 -17.49 -46.19
C GLU A 98 -12.44 -18.14 -44.90
N THR A 99 -11.54 -19.11 -45.03
CA THR A 99 -10.85 -19.75 -43.91
C THR A 99 -9.91 -18.76 -43.24
N ILE A 100 -10.35 -18.17 -42.14
CA ILE A 100 -9.54 -17.22 -41.36
C ILE A 100 -8.40 -17.96 -40.67
N THR A 101 -7.16 -17.77 -41.14
CA THR A 101 -5.92 -18.06 -40.40
C THR A 101 -5.83 -17.11 -39.21
N GLY A 102 -6.49 -17.48 -38.11
CA GLY A 102 -6.63 -16.65 -36.90
C GLY A 102 -5.84 -17.14 -35.68
N TRP A 103 -4.93 -18.12 -35.85
CA TRP A 103 -4.22 -18.72 -34.72
C TRP A 103 -3.29 -17.71 -34.02
N SER A 104 -2.51 -16.94 -34.79
CA SER A 104 -1.58 -15.95 -34.21
C SER A 104 -2.32 -14.83 -33.47
N SER A 105 -3.41 -14.29 -34.03
CA SER A 105 -4.23 -13.27 -33.38
C SER A 105 -4.95 -13.81 -32.15
N MET A 106 -5.51 -15.02 -32.21
CA MET A 106 -6.10 -15.70 -31.05
C MET A 106 -5.07 -15.89 -29.94
N MET A 107 -3.88 -16.39 -30.26
CA MET A 107 -2.84 -16.64 -29.25
C MET A 107 -2.39 -15.34 -28.57
N ILE A 108 -2.22 -14.26 -29.34
CA ILE A 108 -1.88 -12.93 -28.79
C ILE A 108 -2.99 -12.42 -27.86
N VAL A 109 -4.26 -12.52 -28.25
CA VAL A 109 -5.39 -12.08 -27.41
C VAL A 109 -5.46 -12.89 -26.12
N VAL A 110 -5.29 -14.21 -26.20
CA VAL A 110 -5.28 -15.10 -25.02
C VAL A 110 -4.14 -14.74 -24.07
N LEU A 111 -2.92 -14.53 -24.58
CA LEU A 111 -1.77 -14.15 -23.77
C LEU A 111 -1.95 -12.78 -23.10
N ILE A 112 -2.50 -11.79 -23.82
CA ILE A 112 -2.77 -10.45 -23.26
C ILE A 112 -3.84 -10.54 -22.17
N LEU A 113 -4.96 -11.21 -22.43
CA LEU A 113 -6.03 -11.37 -21.45
C LEU A 113 -5.55 -12.15 -20.22
N GLY A 114 -4.80 -13.24 -20.43
CA GLY A 114 -4.21 -14.01 -19.34
C GLY A 114 -3.21 -13.21 -18.51
N GLY A 115 -2.35 -12.42 -19.15
CA GLY A 115 -1.42 -11.53 -18.45
C GLY A 115 -2.13 -10.48 -17.60
N ILE A 116 -3.18 -9.84 -18.13
CA ILE A 116 -3.97 -8.84 -17.40
C ILE A 116 -4.73 -9.48 -16.24
N GLN A 117 -5.27 -10.69 -16.41
CA GLN A 117 -5.93 -11.44 -15.34
C GLN A 117 -4.95 -11.78 -14.20
N LEU A 118 -3.74 -12.24 -14.52
CA LEU A 118 -2.70 -12.52 -13.53
C LEU A 118 -2.28 -11.25 -12.78
N LEU A 119 -2.16 -10.12 -13.47
CA LEU A 119 -1.91 -8.83 -12.83
C LEU A 119 -3.05 -8.44 -11.88
N ALA A 120 -4.30 -8.55 -12.32
CA ALA A 120 -5.47 -8.26 -11.48
C ALA A 120 -5.54 -9.16 -10.25
N LEU A 121 -5.26 -10.47 -10.40
CA LEU A 121 -5.18 -11.42 -9.29
C LEU A 121 -4.03 -11.10 -8.34
N GLY A 122 -2.86 -10.70 -8.86
CA GLY A 122 -1.74 -10.25 -8.04
C GLY A 122 -2.10 -9.02 -7.20
N MET A 123 -2.77 -8.04 -7.81
CA MET A 123 -3.28 -6.86 -7.10
C MET A 123 -4.27 -7.25 -6.01
N ILE A 124 -5.28 -8.08 -6.33
CA ILE A 124 -6.25 -8.56 -5.34
C ILE A 124 -5.54 -9.31 -4.20
N GLY A 125 -4.56 -10.16 -4.51
CA GLY A 125 -3.77 -10.90 -3.53
C GLY A 125 -3.01 -10.00 -2.57
N GLU A 126 -2.42 -8.90 -3.06
CA GLU A 126 -1.73 -7.92 -2.20
C GLU A 126 -2.70 -7.24 -1.23
N TYR A 127 -3.84 -6.77 -1.71
CA TYR A 127 -4.85 -6.14 -0.84
C TYR A 127 -5.47 -7.15 0.14
N LEU A 128 -5.74 -8.37 -0.31
CA LEU A 128 -6.26 -9.44 0.54
C LEU A 128 -5.26 -9.82 1.63
N SER A 129 -3.96 -9.86 1.34
CA SER A 129 -2.91 -10.09 2.34
C SER A 129 -2.93 -9.00 3.42
N ARG A 130 -3.04 -7.73 3.03
CA ARG A 130 -3.10 -6.60 3.98
C ARG A 130 -4.32 -6.70 4.90
N VAL A 131 -5.50 -7.00 4.32
CA VAL A 131 -6.73 -7.21 5.09
C VAL A 131 -6.60 -8.41 6.04
N ASN A 132 -6.00 -9.51 5.56
CA ASN A 132 -5.76 -10.70 6.38
C ASN A 132 -4.77 -10.44 7.52
N ASP A 133 -3.74 -9.62 7.31
CA ASP A 133 -2.80 -9.25 8.37
C ASP A 133 -3.47 -8.39 9.45
N GLU A 134 -4.36 -7.48 9.04
CA GLU A 134 -5.14 -6.66 9.96
C GLU A 134 -6.18 -7.49 10.73
N SER A 135 -6.86 -8.44 10.06
CA SER A 135 -7.88 -9.30 10.69
C SER A 135 -7.32 -10.26 11.74
N LYS A 136 -6.07 -10.73 11.56
CA LYS A 136 -5.36 -11.58 12.53
C LYS A 136 -5.16 -10.91 13.89
N ASN A 137 -5.25 -9.57 13.98
CA ASN A 137 -5.13 -8.80 15.22
C ASN A 137 -3.90 -9.14 16.08
N ARG A 138 -2.79 -9.54 15.44
CA ARG A 138 -1.56 -9.92 16.15
C ARG A 138 -0.96 -8.69 16.85
N PRO A 139 -0.46 -8.83 18.08
CA PRO A 139 0.25 -7.74 18.74
C PRO A 139 1.52 -7.41 17.97
N LEU A 140 1.81 -6.11 17.82
CA LEU A 140 2.95 -5.60 17.06
C LEU A 140 4.30 -6.02 17.64
N TYR A 141 4.33 -6.24 18.96
CA TYR A 141 5.48 -6.71 19.70
C TYR A 141 4.99 -7.42 20.96
N VAL A 142 5.80 -8.35 21.45
CA VAL A 142 5.62 -8.99 22.75
C VAL A 142 6.77 -8.52 23.63
N ILE A 143 6.44 -7.99 24.81
CA ILE A 143 7.45 -7.53 25.76
C ILE A 143 7.90 -8.76 26.56
N GLU A 144 9.19 -9.06 26.50
CA GLU A 144 9.77 -10.17 27.27
C GLU A 144 10.11 -9.73 28.70
N ASN A 145 10.85 -8.63 28.86
CA ASN A 145 11.27 -8.13 30.16
C ASN A 145 11.18 -6.59 30.21
N VAL A 146 10.73 -6.05 31.34
CA VAL A 146 10.71 -4.61 31.63
C VAL A 146 11.65 -4.32 32.79
N TYR A 147 12.78 -3.70 32.49
CA TYR A 147 13.70 -3.22 33.52
C TYR A 147 13.27 -1.82 33.96
N SER A 148 12.50 -1.75 35.05
CA SER A 148 12.11 -0.49 35.67
C SER A 148 13.29 0.14 36.41
N THR A 149 13.87 1.22 35.89
CA THR A 149 14.62 2.16 36.72
C THR A 149 13.62 3.01 37.50
N ASN A 150 13.51 2.74 38.81
CA ASN A 150 12.67 3.47 39.75
C ASN A 150 13.03 4.97 39.79
N PHE A 151 12.42 5.79 38.93
CA PHE A 151 12.61 7.26 38.94
C PHE A 151 11.54 8.03 39.73
N GLN A 152 10.62 7.37 40.47
CA GLN A 152 9.67 8.09 41.30
C GLN A 152 9.41 7.45 42.68
N LYS A 153 10.29 7.80 43.64
CA LYS A 153 9.93 7.84 45.08
C LYS A 153 10.71 8.89 45.90
N GLN A 154 11.14 10.01 45.30
CA GLN A 154 11.84 11.09 46.03
C GLN A 154 11.08 12.42 46.19
N LYS A 155 9.92 12.64 45.55
CA LYS A 155 9.20 13.94 45.68
C LYS A 155 8.25 14.07 46.88
N THR A 156 8.01 13.03 47.66
CA THR A 156 7.05 13.09 48.80
C THR A 156 7.69 13.19 50.19
N LYS A 157 9.01 13.05 50.33
CA LYS A 157 9.68 13.09 51.66
C LYS A 157 10.31 14.43 52.05
N LYS A 158 10.23 15.46 51.20
CA LYS A 158 10.71 16.83 51.49
C LYS A 158 9.60 17.83 51.88
N ARG A 159 8.37 17.35 52.13
CA ARG A 159 7.20 18.20 52.44
C ARG A 159 6.43 17.78 53.70
N LYS A 160 7.01 16.97 54.57
CA LYS A 160 6.49 16.73 55.92
C LYS A 160 7.64 16.76 56.93
N SER A 161 7.63 17.86 57.70
CA SER A 161 8.28 18.14 58.99
C SER A 161 9.76 17.83 59.12
#